data_AF-A0A534IQC1-F1
#
_entry.id   AF-A0A534IQC1-F1
#
_cell.length_a   1.000
_cell.length_b   1.000
_cell.length_c   1.000
_cell.angle_alpha   90.00
_cell.angle_beta   90.00
_cell.angle_gamma   90.00
#
_symmetry.space_group_name_H-M   'P 1'
#
loop_
_entity.id
_entity.type
_entity.pdbx_description
1 polymer ?
#
loop_
_entity_poly.entity_id
_entity_poly.type
_entity_poly.pdbx_seq_one_letter_code
_entity_poly.pdbx_strand_id
1 'polypeptide(L)'
;MDENERITLRLEKENLELIDGFLKENTSHGNRSQLVREAVQAYIQAIREGGDRVTIHVPRYYLDLIDRLVADGYLLNREHAIVRSIEEWFTRERVKEIQDHKQEVDKATGKVVSVSTGDKDGVIPR
;
A
#
# COMPACT_ATOMS: atom_id res chain seq x y z
N MET A 1 -5.81 -17.69 34.07
CA MET A 1 -6.84 -16.81 34.63
C MET A 1 -7.18 -15.84 33.52
N ASP A 2 -8.23 -16.09 32.74
CA ASP A 2 -8.63 -15.18 31.68
C ASP A 2 -9.56 -14.12 32.27
N GLU A 3 -8.98 -13.00 32.67
CA GLU A 3 -9.72 -11.79 32.96
C GLU A 3 -10.28 -11.27 31.63
N ASN A 4 -11.55 -11.63 31.34
CA ASN A 4 -12.27 -11.04 30.22
C ASN A 4 -12.48 -9.55 30.48
N GLU A 5 -11.51 -8.72 30.08
CA GLU A 5 -11.62 -7.27 30.14
C GLU A 5 -12.72 -6.80 29.17
N ARG A 6 -13.70 -6.07 29.71
CA ARG A 6 -14.82 -5.54 28.94
C ARG A 6 -14.52 -4.11 28.49
N ILE A 7 -14.40 -3.93 27.18
CA ILE A 7 -14.36 -2.60 26.56
C ILE A 7 -15.79 -2.18 26.22
N THR A 8 -16.17 -0.96 26.62
CA THR A 8 -17.43 -0.31 26.19
C THR A 8 -17.09 0.90 25.34
N LEU A 9 -17.51 0.88 24.08
CA LEU A 9 -17.23 1.94 23.09
C LEU A 9 -18.54 2.64 22.73
N ARG A 10 -18.52 3.99 22.64
CA ARG A 10 -19.61 4.76 22.03
C ARG A 10 -19.29 4.97 20.56
N LEU A 11 -20.19 4.54 19.71
CA LEU A 11 -20.10 4.71 18.26
C LEU A 11 -21.25 5.57 17.78
N GLU A 12 -20.97 6.39 16.76
CA GLU A 12 -22.02 7.08 16.00
C GLU A 12 -22.97 6.06 15.37
N LYS A 13 -24.24 6.48 15.22
CA LYS A 13 -25.30 5.62 14.69
C LYS A 13 -24.97 5.09 13.29
N GLU A 14 -24.39 5.94 12.44
CA GLU A 14 -23.97 5.58 11.08
C GLU A 14 -22.94 4.45 11.07
N ASN A 15 -21.97 4.47 12.00
CA ASN A 15 -20.97 3.42 12.11
C ASN A 15 -21.57 2.07 12.56
N LEU A 16 -22.60 2.11 13.41
CA LEU A 16 -23.34 0.90 13.79
C LEU A 16 -24.12 0.32 12.62
N GLU A 17 -24.73 1.18 11.80
CA GLU A 17 -25.46 0.76 10.59
C GLU A 17 -24.53 0.14 9.55
N LEU A 18 -23.32 0.68 9.38
CA LEU A 18 -22.29 0.09 8.50
C LEU A 18 -21.86 -1.30 8.98
N ILE A 19 -21.60 -1.46 10.29
CA ILE A 19 -21.25 -2.75 10.89
C ILE A 19 -22.39 -3.76 10.69
N ASP A 20 -23.63 -3.34 10.92
CA ASP A 20 -24.80 -4.21 10.74
C ASP A 20 -25.02 -4.61 9.29
N GLY A 21 -24.82 -3.69 8.36
CA GLY A 21 -24.89 -3.97 6.92
C GLY A 21 -23.86 -5.03 6.53
N PHE A 22 -22.60 -4.84 6.95
CA PHE A 22 -21.52 -5.77 6.66
C PHE A 22 -21.79 -7.18 7.23
N LEU A 23 -22.31 -7.27 8.46
CA LEU A 23 -22.65 -8.55 9.10
C LEU A 23 -23.83 -9.27 8.43
N LYS A 24 -24.80 -8.54 7.88
CA LYS A 24 -25.91 -9.13 7.13
C LYS A 24 -25.46 -9.75 5.82
N GLU A 25 -24.50 -9.12 5.14
CA GLU A 25 -23.96 -9.60 3.87
C GLU A 25 -22.94 -10.73 4.06
N ASN A 26 -22.23 -10.75 5.19
CA ASN A 26 -21.15 -11.70 5.48
C ASN A 26 -21.45 -12.47 6.78
N THR A 27 -22.38 -13.43 6.70
CA THR A 27 -22.85 -14.27 7.83
C THR A 27 -21.79 -15.19 8.45
N SER A 28 -20.58 -15.26 7.87
CA SER A 28 -19.46 -16.01 8.41
C SER A 28 -18.73 -15.29 9.54
N HIS A 29 -18.91 -13.98 9.69
CA HIS A 29 -18.36 -13.20 10.81
C HIS A 29 -19.45 -13.10 11.89
N GLY A 30 -19.10 -13.43 13.13
CA GLY A 30 -20.04 -13.49 14.24
C GLY A 30 -20.59 -12.12 14.68
N ASN A 31 -20.97 -12.02 15.95
CA ASN A 31 -21.56 -10.79 16.51
C ASN A 31 -20.68 -9.53 16.32
N ARG A 32 -21.27 -8.34 16.48
CA ARG A 32 -20.56 -7.04 16.36
C ARG A 32 -19.26 -6.99 17.17
N SER A 33 -19.25 -7.56 18.37
CA SER A 33 -18.07 -7.56 19.26
C SER A 33 -16.93 -8.42 18.70
N GLN A 34 -17.24 -9.52 18.03
CA GLN A 34 -16.27 -10.35 17.36
C GLN A 34 -15.67 -9.61 16.16
N LEU A 35 -16.50 -9.01 15.31
CA LEU A 35 -16.03 -8.22 14.17
C LEU A 35 -15.11 -7.08 14.62
N VAL A 36 -15.50 -6.32 15.65
CA VAL A 36 -14.68 -5.21 16.18
C VAL A 36 -13.36 -5.74 16.74
N ARG A 37 -13.36 -6.89 17.42
CA ARG A 37 -12.13 -7.51 17.94
C ARG A 37 -11.19 -7.92 16.82
N GLU A 38 -11.72 -8.60 15.80
CA GLU A 38 -10.94 -9.01 14.61
C GLU A 38 -10.39 -7.79 13.87
N ALA A 39 -11.19 -6.75 13.67
CA ALA A 39 -10.78 -5.52 13.01
C ALA A 39 -9.67 -4.79 13.78
N VAL A 40 -9.79 -4.65 15.10
CA VAL A 40 -8.75 -4.03 15.94
C VAL A 40 -7.46 -4.85 15.90
N GLN A 41 -7.54 -6.17 16.00
CA GLN A 41 -6.37 -7.03 15.93
C GLN A 41 -5.68 -6.95 14.57
N ALA A 42 -6.44 -7.01 13.47
CA ALA A 42 -5.92 -6.88 12.11
C ALA A 42 -5.28 -5.50 11.89
N TYR A 43 -5.90 -4.43 12.41
CA TYR A 43 -5.36 -3.08 12.32
C TYR A 43 -4.05 -2.92 13.11
N ILE A 44 -3.98 -3.45 14.32
CA ILE A 44 -2.75 -3.45 15.13
C ILE A 44 -1.64 -4.26 14.45
N GLN A 45 -1.97 -5.43 13.88
CA GLN A 45 -1.02 -6.23 13.11
C GLN A 45 -0.53 -5.47 11.88
N ALA A 46 -1.42 -4.83 11.13
CA ALA A 46 -1.04 -4.02 9.97
C ALA A 46 -0.09 -2.86 10.33
N ILE A 47 -0.30 -2.19 11.46
CA ILE A 47 0.61 -1.15 11.94
C ILE A 47 1.96 -1.74 12.39
N ARG A 48 1.94 -2.86 13.12
CA ARG A 48 3.15 -3.53 13.63
C ARG A 48 4.01 -4.12 12.53
N GLU A 49 3.40 -4.59 11.45
CA GLU A 49 4.08 -5.16 10.28
C GLU A 49 4.64 -4.08 9.34
N GLY A 50 4.43 -2.80 9.64
CA GLY A 50 4.96 -1.67 8.89
C GLY A 50 3.99 -1.22 7.78
N GLY A 51 3.67 0.07 7.76
CA GLY A 51 2.69 0.70 6.86
C GLY A 51 3.03 0.70 5.36
N ASP A 52 4.02 -0.08 4.92
CA ASP A 52 4.48 -0.16 3.53
C ASP A 52 3.86 -1.36 2.78
N ARG A 53 2.75 -1.91 3.29
CA ARG A 53 2.02 -2.97 2.60
C ARG A 53 1.27 -2.43 1.39
N VAL A 54 1.77 -2.80 0.21
CA VAL A 54 1.09 -2.58 -1.08
C VAL A 54 0.45 -3.88 -1.53
N THR A 55 -0.88 -3.87 -1.69
CA THR A 55 -1.60 -4.98 -2.31
C THR A 55 -1.54 -4.85 -3.82
N ILE A 56 -0.87 -5.78 -4.48
CA ILE A 56 -0.81 -5.85 -5.95
C ILE A 56 -1.61 -7.04 -6.46
N HIS A 57 -2.31 -6.86 -7.58
CA HIS A 57 -2.95 -7.98 -8.28
C HIS A 57 -2.00 -8.53 -9.34
N VAL A 58 -1.51 -9.75 -9.11
CA VAL A 58 -0.60 -10.42 -10.04
C VAL A 58 -1.42 -11.37 -10.94
N PRO A 59 -1.33 -11.24 -12.27
CA PRO A 59 -2.02 -12.16 -13.17
C PRO A 59 -1.62 -13.63 -12.93
N ARG A 60 -2.59 -14.53 -13.05
CA ARG A 60 -2.44 -15.95 -12.69
C ARG A 60 -1.28 -16.65 -13.38
N TYR A 61 -1.01 -16.30 -14.64
CA TYR A 61 0.14 -16.83 -15.39
C TYR A 61 1.48 -16.59 -14.67
N TYR A 62 1.69 -15.40 -14.11
CA TYR A 62 2.93 -15.07 -13.39
C TYR A 62 2.99 -15.75 -12.03
N LEU A 63 1.86 -15.91 -11.35
CA LEU A 63 1.81 -16.68 -10.10
C LEU A 63 2.20 -18.14 -10.33
N ASP A 64 1.67 -18.77 -11.38
CA ASP A 64 2.00 -20.15 -11.74
C ASP A 64 3.50 -20.30 -12.10
N LEU A 65 4.10 -19.27 -12.71
CA LEU A 65 5.52 -19.26 -13.03
C LEU A 65 6.38 -19.10 -11.78
N ILE A 66 6.01 -18.19 -10.88
CA ILE A 66 6.66 -18.02 -9.57
C ILE A 66 6.60 -19.33 -8.78
N ASP A 67 5.45 -20.01 -8.79
CA ASP A 67 5.27 -21.29 -8.09
C ASP A 67 6.22 -22.38 -8.57
N ARG A 68 6.43 -22.46 -9.88
CA ARG A 68 7.42 -23.40 -10.45
C ARG A 68 8.82 -23.05 -9.99
N LEU A 69 9.21 -21.78 -10.03
CA LEU A 69 10.54 -21.33 -9.59
C LEU A 69 10.77 -21.56 -8.09
N VAL A 70 9.73 -21.45 -7.27
CA VAL A 70 9.79 -21.78 -5.84
C VAL A 70 9.91 -23.29 -5.65
N ALA A 71 9.13 -24.09 -6.38
CA ALA A 71 9.18 -25.56 -6.33
C ALA A 71 10.55 -26.11 -6.78
N ASP A 72 11.18 -25.46 -7.76
CA ASP A 72 12.50 -25.80 -8.27
C ASP A 72 13.63 -25.27 -7.36
N GLY A 73 13.31 -24.58 -6.27
CA GLY A 73 14.26 -24.11 -5.25
C GLY A 73 15.05 -22.86 -5.63
N TYR A 74 14.73 -22.21 -6.74
CA TYR A 74 15.37 -20.94 -7.13
C TYR A 74 14.94 -19.77 -6.23
N LEU A 75 13.77 -19.86 -5.61
CA LEU A 75 13.19 -18.82 -4.76
C LEU A 75 12.65 -19.43 -3.46
N LEU A 76 12.85 -18.72 -2.35
CA LEU A 76 12.43 -19.16 -1.01
C LEU A 76 10.90 -19.27 -0.86
N ASN A 77 10.18 -18.28 -1.36
CA ASN A 77 8.72 -18.23 -1.34
C ASN A 77 8.20 -17.19 -2.36
N ARG A 78 6.87 -17.13 -2.54
CA ARG A 78 6.23 -16.20 -3.49
C ARG A 78 6.50 -14.73 -3.17
N GLU A 79 6.51 -14.36 -1.90
CA GLU A 79 6.73 -12.98 -1.48
C GLU A 79 8.16 -12.53 -1.84
N HIS A 80 9.15 -13.38 -1.55
CA HIS A 80 10.54 -13.18 -1.91
C HIS A 80 10.73 -13.01 -3.42
N ALA A 81 10.00 -13.78 -4.24
CA ALA A 81 10.02 -13.63 -5.70
C ALA A 81 9.56 -12.24 -6.16
N ILE A 82 8.47 -11.75 -5.57
CA ILE A 82 7.87 -10.46 -5.90
C ILE A 82 8.77 -9.32 -5.43
N VAL A 83 9.25 -9.36 -4.18
CA VAL A 83 10.14 -8.35 -3.61
C VAL A 83 11.42 -8.24 -4.45
N ARG A 84 12.06 -9.37 -4.78
CA ARG A 84 13.27 -9.39 -5.60
C ARG A 84 13.06 -8.77 -6.98
N SER A 85 11.92 -9.04 -7.59
CA SER A 85 11.55 -8.48 -8.90
C SER A 85 11.35 -6.96 -8.83
N ILE A 86 10.78 -6.46 -7.73
CA ILE A 86 10.64 -5.02 -7.47
C ILE A 86 12.03 -4.40 -7.26
N GLU A 87 12.91 -5.01 -6.47
CA GLU A 87 14.26 -4.52 -6.22
C GLU A 87 15.12 -4.44 -7.50
N GLU A 88 15.05 -5.46 -8.36
CA GLU A 88 15.74 -5.45 -9.66
C GLU A 88 15.20 -4.37 -10.60
N TRP A 89 13.90 -4.07 -10.52
CA TRP A 89 13.28 -3.06 -11.38
C TRP A 89 13.57 -1.63 -10.91
N PHE A 90 13.50 -1.37 -9.60
CA PHE A 90 13.72 -0.05 -8.99
C PHE A 90 15.20 0.25 -8.72
N THR A 91 16.07 -0.10 -9.66
CA THR A 91 17.49 0.27 -9.62
C THR A 91 17.67 1.76 -9.90
N ARG A 92 18.68 2.39 -9.28
CA ARG A 92 18.96 3.84 -9.42
C ARG A 92 19.14 4.26 -10.88
N GLU A 93 19.71 3.39 -11.70
CA GLU A 93 19.93 3.63 -13.13
C GLU A 93 18.60 3.69 -13.89
N ARG A 94 17.70 2.71 -13.72
CA ARG A 94 16.39 2.71 -14.37
C ARG A 94 15.47 3.82 -13.89
N VAL A 95 15.51 4.13 -12.60
CA VAL A 95 14.73 5.26 -12.05
C VAL A 95 15.20 6.59 -12.63
N LYS A 96 16.52 6.75 -12.83
CA LYS A 96 17.10 7.95 -13.45
C LYS A 96 16.72 8.06 -14.92
N GLU A 97 16.77 6.97 -15.68
CA GLU A 97 16.32 6.95 -17.09
C GLU A 97 14.86 7.35 -17.25
N ILE A 98 13.97 6.87 -16.36
CA ILE A 98 12.54 7.24 -16.38
C ILE A 98 12.34 8.72 -16.00
N GLN A 99 13.11 9.25 -15.04
CA GLN A 99 13.07 10.67 -14.69
C GLN A 99 13.59 11.55 -15.83
N ASP A 100 14.66 11.13 -16.49
CA ASP A 100 15.25 11.84 -17.64
C ASP A 100 14.28 11.81 -18.83
N HIS A 101 13.68 10.66 -19.15
CA HIS A 101 12.61 10.58 -20.17
C HIS A 101 11.40 11.43 -19.81
N LYS A 102 11.01 11.48 -18.53
CA LYS A 102 9.90 12.33 -18.10
C LYS A 102 10.24 13.81 -18.24
N GLN A 103 11.47 14.23 -17.92
CA GLN A 103 11.94 15.60 -18.17
C GLN A 103 12.01 15.94 -19.67
N GLU A 104 12.41 14.99 -20.52
CA GLU A 104 12.42 15.18 -21.97
C GLU A 104 11.00 15.26 -22.55
N VAL A 105 10.09 14.41 -22.07
CA VAL A 105 8.67 14.44 -22.45
C VAL A 105 7.99 15.71 -21.92
N ASP A 106 8.28 16.17 -20.71
CA ASP A 106 7.74 17.42 -20.13
C ASP A 106 8.30 18.66 -20.86
N LYS A 107 9.57 18.64 -21.28
CA LYS A 107 10.16 19.66 -22.18
C LYS A 107 9.49 19.65 -23.57
N ALA A 108 9.16 18.47 -24.10
CA ALA A 108 8.51 18.32 -25.41
C ALA A 108 7.01 18.64 -25.40
N THR A 109 6.31 18.44 -24.27
CA THR A 109 4.87 18.72 -24.11
C THR A 109 4.56 20.10 -23.54
N GLY A 110 5.57 20.94 -23.32
CA GLY A 110 5.38 22.37 -23.02
C GLY A 110 4.71 22.65 -21.66
N LYS A 111 4.72 21.71 -20.73
CA LYS A 111 4.34 22.02 -19.34
C LYS A 111 5.52 22.73 -18.69
N VAL A 112 5.45 24.06 -18.69
CA VAL A 112 6.40 24.97 -18.07
C VAL A 112 6.66 24.52 -16.63
N VAL A 113 7.80 23.88 -16.39
CA VAL A 113 8.31 23.66 -15.05
C VAL A 113 8.79 25.04 -14.59
N SER A 114 7.99 25.71 -13.77
CA SER A 114 8.45 26.86 -12.99
C SER A 114 9.49 26.34 -12.01
N VAL A 115 10.75 26.35 -12.43
CA VAL A 115 11.86 26.18 -11.52
C VAL A 115 11.94 27.48 -10.73
N SER A 116 11.34 27.52 -9.55
CA SER A 116 11.69 28.53 -8.54
C SER A 116 13.14 28.27 -8.14
N THR A 117 14.07 28.87 -8.88
CA THR A 117 15.42 29.09 -8.40
C THR A 117 15.30 30.08 -7.25
N GLY A 118 15.54 29.58 -6.03
CA GLY A 118 15.56 30.39 -4.83
C GLY A 118 16.53 31.56 -4.94
N ASP A 119 16.16 32.63 -4.24
CA ASP A 119 16.96 33.80 -3.88
C ASP A 119 17.57 34.62 -5.03
N LYS A 120 16.88 35.71 -5.36
CA LYS A 120 17.36 37.07 -5.02
C LYS A 120 16.26 38.09 -5.29
N ASP A 121 15.66 38.55 -4.20
CA ASP A 121 15.00 39.86 -4.15
C ASP A 121 16.01 40.92 -4.62
N GLY A 122 15.66 41.63 -5.67
CA GLY A 122 16.53 42.59 -6.33
C GLY A 122 15.75 43.39 -7.34
N VAL A 123 14.85 44.25 -6.85
CA VAL A 123 14.16 45.25 -7.66
C VAL A 123 15.17 46.24 -8.22
N ILE A 124 15.31 46.32 -9.55
CA ILE A 124 15.67 47.56 -10.25
C ILE A 124 14.84 47.62 -11.53
N PRO A 125 13.98 48.64 -11.68
CA PRO A 125 14.10 49.43 -12.90
C PRO A 125 14.11 50.95 -12.62
N ARG A 126 14.73 51.65 -13.57
CA ARG A 126 14.90 53.11 -13.68
C ARG A 126 13.58 53.86 -13.80
#